data_AF-A0A1E3W899-F1
#
_entry.id   AF-A0A1E3W899-F1
#
_cell.length_a   1.000
_cell.length_b   1.000
_cell.length_c   1.000
_cell.angle_alpha   90.00
_cell.angle_beta   90.00
_cell.angle_gamma   90.00
#
_symmetry.space_group_name_H-M   'P 1'
#
loop_
_entity.id
_entity.type
_entity.pdbx_description
1 polymer ?
#
loop_
_entity_poly.entity_id
_entity_poly.type
_entity_poly.pdbx_seq_one_letter_code
_entity_poly.pdbx_strand_id
1 'polypeptide(L)'
;MLRSILALAVLGAIAGCWYWLGRPLPLPPSPLGQGEKLGCVSYTPFHGDQTPFAEDQIIPDRQIAEDMERLSRTTSCIRTYSAAKEHGRVARSPASTA
;
A
#
# COMPACT_ATOMS: atom_id res chain seq x y z
N MET A 1 43.41 23.18 8.49
CA MET A 1 43.35 23.63 7.08
C MET A 1 42.93 22.48 6.17
N LEU A 2 43.82 21.55 5.75
CA LEU A 2 43.47 20.46 4.80
C LEU A 2 42.32 19.55 5.25
N ARG A 3 42.30 19.14 6.52
CA ARG A 3 41.23 18.30 7.09
C ARG A 3 39.85 18.97 7.03
N SER A 4 39.79 20.26 7.35
CA SER A 4 38.55 21.05 7.32
C SER A 4 38.03 21.23 5.89
N ILE A 5 38.94 21.43 4.92
CA ILE A 5 38.60 21.51 3.49
C ILE A 5 38.01 20.18 3.00
N LEU A 6 38.64 19.05 3.35
CA LEU A 6 38.12 17.73 2.98
C LEU A 6 36.73 17.48 3.58
N ALA A 7 36.52 17.83 4.86
CA ALA A 7 35.24 17.68 5.51
C ALA A 7 34.12 18.50 4.84
N LEU A 8 34.40 19.75 4.48
CA LEU A 8 33.47 20.63 3.75
C LEU A 8 33.15 20.08 2.35
N ALA A 9 34.16 19.56 1.64
CA ALA A 9 33.96 18.95 0.32
C ALA A 9 33.05 17.71 0.40
N VAL A 10 33.27 16.85 1.41
CA VAL A 10 32.43 15.67 1.64
C VAL A 10 30.99 16.08 1.98
N LEU A 11 30.80 17.04 2.88
CA LEU A 11 29.47 17.54 3.24
C LEU A 11 28.75 18.15 2.03
N GLY A 12 29.45 18.93 1.21
CA GLY A 12 28.91 19.50 -0.02
C GLY A 12 28.53 18.42 -1.03
N ALA A 13 29.35 17.39 -1.20
CA ALA A 13 29.05 16.26 -2.08
C ALA A 13 27.82 15.48 -1.60
N ILE A 14 27.71 15.23 -0.29
CA ILE A 14 26.55 14.57 0.31
C ILE A 14 25.29 15.42 0.10
N ALA A 15 25.33 16.71 0.42
CA ALA A 15 24.20 17.62 0.26
C ALA A 15 23.77 17.74 -1.21
N GLY A 16 24.73 17.87 -2.14
CA GLY A 16 24.46 17.92 -3.57
C GLY A 16 23.87 16.62 -4.12
N CYS A 17 24.36 15.47 -3.64
CA CYS A 17 23.83 14.16 -3.98
C CYS A 17 22.37 14.03 -3.52
N TRP A 18 22.08 14.33 -2.25
CA TRP A 18 20.71 14.29 -1.72
C TRP A 18 19.79 15.29 -2.41
N TYR A 19 20.26 16.50 -2.70
CA TYR A 19 19.49 17.47 -3.47
C TYR A 19 19.14 16.93 -4.86
N TRP A 20 20.09 16.30 -5.55
CA TRP A 20 19.87 15.72 -6.87
C TRP A 20 18.91 14.53 -6.84
N LEU A 21 19.05 13.59 -5.89
CA LEU A 21 18.14 12.45 -5.73
C LEU A 21 16.73 12.89 -5.31
N GLY A 22 16.63 13.96 -4.50
CA GLY A 22 15.37 14.48 -4.00
C GLY A 22 14.63 15.43 -4.95
N ARG A 23 15.15 15.68 -6.17
CA ARG A 23 14.45 16.54 -7.13
C ARG A 23 13.13 15.88 -7.54
N PRO A 24 12.04 16.65 -7.70
CA PRO A 24 10.79 16.10 -8.19
C PRO A 24 10.97 15.58 -9.62
N LEU A 25 10.55 14.34 -9.88
CA LEU A 25 10.42 13.80 -11.22
C LEU A 25 8.97 13.99 -11.69
N PRO A 26 8.74 14.51 -12.91
CA PRO A 26 7.40 14.55 -13.48
C PRO A 26 6.95 13.11 -13.74
N LEU A 27 5.89 12.70 -13.06
CA LEU A 27 5.23 11.43 -13.34
C LEU A 27 4.23 11.63 -14.48
N PRO A 28 4.07 10.65 -15.37
CA PRO A 28 2.97 10.68 -16.34
C PRO A 28 1.64 10.78 -15.59
N PRO A 29 0.61 11.38 -16.21
CA PRO A 29 -0.72 11.40 -15.62
C PRO A 29 -1.19 9.97 -15.34
N SER A 30 -2.04 9.83 -14.32
CA SER A 30 -2.65 8.53 -14.01
C SER A 30 -3.27 7.94 -15.27
N PRO A 31 -3.05 6.64 -15.57
CA PRO A 31 -3.73 5.98 -16.68
C PRO A 31 -5.24 5.85 -16.44
N LEU A 32 -5.72 6.11 -15.22
CA LEU A 32 -7.13 6.07 -14.85
C LEU A 32 -7.80 7.42 -15.14
N GLY A 33 -8.95 7.38 -15.80
CA GLY A 33 -9.83 8.53 -15.95
C GLY A 33 -10.39 9.04 -14.61
N GLN A 34 -10.92 10.26 -14.59
CA GLN A 34 -11.57 10.78 -13.39
C GLN A 34 -12.77 9.90 -13.00
N GLY A 35 -12.75 9.38 -11.77
CA GLY A 35 -13.80 8.49 -11.26
C GLY A 35 -13.66 7.02 -11.70
N GLU A 36 -12.61 6.67 -12.44
CA GLU A 36 -12.34 5.28 -12.80
C GLU A 36 -11.78 4.50 -11.60
N LYS A 37 -12.24 3.25 -11.44
CA LYS A 37 -11.80 2.37 -10.36
C LYS A 37 -10.47 1.71 -10.69
N LEU A 38 -9.68 1.42 -9.66
CA LEU A 38 -8.52 0.52 -9.77
C LEU A 38 -8.98 -0.86 -10.22
N GLY A 39 -8.22 -1.50 -11.11
CA GLY A 39 -8.48 -2.86 -11.58
C GLY A 39 -8.56 -3.88 -10.44
N CYS A 40 -7.43 -4.47 -10.06
CA CYS A 40 -7.34 -5.35 -8.88
C CYS A 40 -6.34 -4.79 -7.87
N VAL A 41 -6.70 -4.81 -6.58
CA VAL A 41 -5.79 -4.43 -5.48
C VAL A 41 -5.48 -5.63 -4.59
N SER A 42 -4.30 -5.64 -3.98
CA SER A 42 -3.95 -6.62 -2.96
C SER A 42 -4.66 -6.31 -1.64
N TYR A 43 -5.30 -7.31 -1.03
CA TYR A 43 -6.05 -7.18 0.21
C TYR A 43 -5.59 -8.20 1.26
N THR A 44 -5.43 -7.73 2.49
CA THR A 44 -5.24 -8.55 3.68
C THR A 44 -6.21 -8.11 4.77
N PRO A 45 -6.82 -9.04 5.53
CA PRO A 45 -7.90 -8.72 6.45
C PRO A 45 -7.40 -8.39 7.87
N PHE A 46 -6.27 -7.71 8.00
CA PHE A 46 -5.63 -7.40 9.29
C PHE A 46 -5.62 -5.88 9.53
N HIS A 47 -6.16 -5.44 10.66
CA HIS A 47 -6.20 -4.04 11.09
C HIS A 47 -5.26 -3.82 12.28
N GLY A 48 -4.55 -2.68 12.31
CA GLY A 48 -3.72 -2.29 13.46
C GLY A 48 -2.69 -3.36 13.83
N ASP A 49 -2.78 -3.86 15.06
CA ASP A 49 -1.87 -4.86 15.63
C ASP A 49 -2.22 -6.31 15.24
N GLN A 50 -3.29 -6.54 14.47
CA GLN A 50 -3.65 -7.88 13.98
C GLN A 50 -2.57 -8.40 13.03
N THR A 51 -2.25 -9.68 13.13
CA THR A 51 -1.15 -10.29 12.38
C THR A 51 -1.44 -11.74 11.99
N PRO A 52 -1.00 -12.20 10.80
CA PRO A 52 -1.16 -13.59 10.40
C PRO A 52 -0.36 -14.59 11.26
N PHE A 53 0.56 -14.10 12.09
CA PHE A 53 1.43 -14.95 12.92
C PHE A 53 0.85 -15.25 14.30
N ALA A 54 -0.19 -14.54 14.73
CA ALA A 54 -0.85 -14.78 16.00
C ALA A 54 -1.70 -16.06 15.93
N GLU A 55 -1.56 -16.93 16.93
CA GLU A 55 -2.04 -18.29 16.82
C GLU A 55 -3.57 -18.41 16.98
N ASP A 56 -4.14 -17.49 17.75
CA ASP A 56 -5.55 -17.34 18.09
C ASP A 56 -6.26 -16.22 17.31
N GLN A 57 -5.56 -15.59 16.35
CA GLN A 57 -6.13 -14.50 15.57
C GLN A 57 -7.20 -15.02 14.59
N ILE A 58 -8.45 -14.76 14.94
CA ILE A 58 -9.61 -14.97 14.08
C ILE A 58 -10.11 -13.60 13.61
N ILE A 59 -10.26 -13.43 12.30
CA ILE A 59 -10.81 -12.20 11.74
C ILE A 59 -12.33 -12.33 11.62
N PRO A 60 -13.12 -11.43 12.21
CA PRO A 60 -14.58 -11.50 12.14
C PRO A 60 -15.09 -11.16 10.74
N ASP A 61 -16.09 -11.90 10.26
CA ASP A 61 -16.73 -11.67 8.95
C ASP A 61 -17.25 -10.23 8.78
N ARG A 62 -17.71 -9.60 9.87
CA ARG A 62 -18.13 -8.19 9.88
C ARG A 62 -17.02 -7.25 9.40
N GLN A 63 -15.79 -7.47 9.82
CA GLN A 63 -14.66 -6.61 9.47
C GLN A 63 -14.38 -6.72 7.96
N ILE A 64 -14.39 -7.94 7.44
CA ILE A 64 -14.20 -8.20 6.00
C ILE A 64 -15.35 -7.56 5.20
N ALA A 65 -16.60 -7.64 5.67
CA ALA A 65 -17.75 -7.02 5.01
C ALA A 65 -17.62 -5.48 4.94
N GLU A 66 -17.21 -4.85 6.05
CA GLU A 66 -16.95 -3.40 6.09
C GLU A 66 -15.81 -2.99 5.17
N ASP A 67 -14.75 -3.80 5.11
CA ASP A 67 -13.64 -3.59 4.19
C ASP A 67 -14.11 -3.72 2.73
N MET A 68 -14.95 -4.72 2.40
CA MET A 68 -15.51 -4.87 1.05
C MET A 68 -16.42 -3.70 0.66
N GLU A 69 -17.22 -3.18 1.59
CA GLU A 69 -18.06 -2.00 1.33
C GLU A 69 -17.19 -0.79 0.95
N ARG A 70 -16.09 -0.57 1.67
CA ARG A 70 -15.14 0.52 1.39
C ARG A 70 -14.40 0.30 0.08
N LEU A 71 -13.86 -0.90 -0.15
CA LEU A 71 -13.08 -1.24 -1.34
C LEU A 71 -13.92 -1.20 -2.61
N SER A 72 -15.20 -1.54 -2.54
CA SER A 72 -16.10 -1.52 -3.70
C SER A 72 -16.22 -0.14 -4.36
N ARG A 73 -15.92 0.94 -3.64
CA ARG A 73 -15.92 2.31 -4.16
C ARG A 73 -14.68 2.64 -5.00
N THR A 74 -13.58 1.94 -4.77
CA THR A 74 -12.26 2.28 -5.34
C THR A 74 -11.74 1.20 -6.29
N THR A 75 -12.17 -0.05 -6.14
CA THR A 75 -11.73 -1.16 -6.99
C THR A 75 -12.86 -2.11 -7.36
N SER A 76 -12.70 -2.81 -8.47
CA SER A 76 -13.62 -3.87 -8.91
C SER A 76 -13.15 -5.27 -8.52
N CYS A 77 -11.90 -5.43 -8.09
CA CYS A 77 -11.30 -6.72 -7.82
C CYS A 77 -10.32 -6.66 -6.65
N ILE A 78 -10.29 -7.73 -5.86
CA ILE A 78 -9.27 -7.92 -4.84
C ILE A 78 -8.50 -9.20 -5.13
N ARG A 79 -7.22 -9.17 -4.81
CA ARG A 79 -6.37 -10.35 -4.72
C ARG A 79 -6.05 -10.59 -3.25
N THR A 80 -6.39 -11.77 -2.77
CA THR A 80 -5.99 -12.22 -1.44
C THR A 80 -4.75 -13.10 -1.56
N TYR A 81 -3.94 -13.13 -0.50
CA TYR A 81 -2.86 -14.10 -0.36
C TYR A 81 -3.26 -15.11 0.71
N SER A 82 -2.91 -16.37 0.52
CA SER A 82 -3.08 -17.38 1.57
C SER A 82 -2.21 -17.00 2.77
N ALA A 83 -2.83 -16.76 3.92
CA ALA A 83 -2.15 -16.84 5.20
C ALA A 83 -2.12 -18.32 5.60
N ALA A 84 -1.26 -18.69 6.55
CA ALA A 84 -1.13 -20.07 7.00
C ALA A 84 -2.43 -20.66 7.60
N LYS A 85 -3.47 -19.83 7.80
CA LYS A 85 -4.73 -20.18 8.46
C LYS A 85 -5.93 -19.70 7.65
N GLU A 86 -7.10 -20.24 7.97
CA GLU A 86 -8.36 -19.81 7.36
C GLU A 86 -8.62 -18.33 7.63
N HIS A 87 -8.96 -17.60 6.56
CA HIS A 87 -9.51 -16.26 6.67
C HIS A 87 -11.03 -16.36 6.83
N GLY A 88 -11.65 -15.37 7.47
CA GLY A 88 -13.11 -15.24 7.50
C GLY A 88 -13.73 -15.20 6.09
N ARG A 89 -15.04 -15.34 5.99
CA ARG A 89 -15.73 -15.45 4.70
C ARG A 89 -15.61 -14.13 3.93
N VAL A 90 -14.89 -14.17 2.81
CA VAL A 90 -14.86 -13.03 1.88
C VAL A 90 -16.21 -12.92 1.18
N ALA A 91 -17.02 -11.95 1.62
CA ALA A 91 -18.29 -11.63 0.97
C ALA A 91 -18.03 -11.18 -0.47
N ARG A 92 -18.89 -11.61 -1.41
CA ARG A 92 -18.80 -11.19 -2.81
C ARG A 92 -19.03 -9.68 -2.87
N SER A 93 -18.10 -8.95 -3.48
CA SER A 93 -18.25 -7.51 -3.66
C SER A 93 -19.52 -7.21 -4.47
N PRO A 94 -20.39 -6.28 -4.06
CA PRO A 94 -21.57 -5.89 -4.82
C PRO A 94 -21.22 -5.33 -6.21
N ALA A 95 -19.98 -4.85 -6.38
CA ALA A 95 -19.44 -4.37 -7.66
C ALA A 95 -19.08 -5.50 -8.64
N SER A 96 -19.10 -6.77 -8.22
CA SER A 96 -18.81 -7.94 -9.07
C SER A 96 -20.01 -8.36 -9.96
N THR A 97 -21.16 -7.70 -9.84
CA THR A 97 -22.42 -8.07 -10.52
C THR A 97 -22.72 -7.22 -11.76
N ALA A 98 -21.76 -6.45 -12.25
CA ALA A 98 -21.87 -5.66 -13.49
C ALA A 98 -21.06 -6.29 -14.61
#